data_AF-A0A2P1PNF3-F1
#
_entry.id   AF-A0A2P1PNF3-F1
#
_cell.length_a   1.000
_cell.length_b   1.000
_cell.length_c   1.000
_cell.angle_alpha   90.00
_cell.angle_beta   90.00
_cell.angle_gamma   90.00
#
_symmetry.space_group_name_H-M   'P 1'
#
loop_
_entity.id
_entity.type
_entity.pdbx_description
1 polymer ?
#
loop_
_entity_poly.entity_id
_entity_poly.type
_entity_poly.pdbx_seq_one_letter_code
_entity_poly.pdbx_strand_id
1 'polypeptide(L)'
;MILALVLGYCVLAPEWQAYRSEQKLLQANLLLQAALTGQLPDADPLDGVRRMLTLAQEARVVLPHDARAILIEGMGYLMLSRLDEAEQTFVMALRQGERPELLVNYGRVLAARGDHDGAHAAMLRAAFIAPGAINTLPKAMRTQIEAEVAAYEQAFVAGETNEIPPMPDAYRQPIDRKPPAERRR
;
A
#
# COMPACT_ATOMS: atom_id res chain seq x y z
N MET A 1 35.89 -23.71 20.44
CA MET A 1 35.67 -23.66 18.98
C MET A 1 34.19 -23.71 18.61
N ILE A 2 33.41 -24.68 19.13
CA ILE A 2 31.95 -24.78 18.86
C ILE A 2 31.17 -23.53 19.31
N LEU A 3 31.47 -22.98 20.50
CA LEU A 3 30.81 -21.78 21.01
C LEU A 3 31.03 -20.53 20.13
N ALA A 4 32.22 -20.39 19.54
CA ALA A 4 32.56 -19.26 18.66
C ALA A 4 31.85 -19.37 17.29
N LEU A 5 31.67 -20.59 16.77
CA LEU A 5 30.89 -20.85 15.55
C LEU A 5 29.39 -20.61 15.76
N VAL A 6 28.85 -21.00 16.92
CA VAL A 6 27.45 -20.72 17.28
C VAL A 6 27.21 -19.23 17.46
N LEU A 7 28.13 -18.50 18.12
CA LEU A 7 28.05 -17.05 18.26
C LEU A 7 28.16 -16.33 16.91
N GLY A 8 29.08 -16.76 16.04
CA GLY A 8 29.20 -16.22 14.67
C GLY A 8 27.94 -16.44 13.83
N TYR A 9 27.31 -17.62 13.95
CA TYR A 9 26.04 -17.92 13.30
C TYR A 9 24.88 -17.06 13.83
N CYS A 10 24.78 -16.87 15.15
CA CYS A 10 23.75 -16.04 15.77
C CYS A 10 23.85 -14.55 15.37
N VAL A 11 25.05 -14.05 15.08
CA VAL A 11 25.26 -12.66 14.66
C VAL A 11 24.97 -12.47 13.17
N LEU A 12 25.35 -13.42 12.31
CA LEU A 12 25.19 -13.29 10.85
C LEU A 12 23.84 -13.78 10.32
N ALA A 13 23.15 -14.66 11.05
CA ALA A 13 21.87 -15.21 10.61
C ALA A 13 20.77 -14.14 10.40
N PRO A 14 20.59 -13.13 11.28
CA PRO A 14 19.60 -12.07 11.07
C PRO A 14 19.88 -11.24 9.81
N GLU A 15 21.14 -10.86 9.58
CA GLU A 15 21.54 -10.09 8.39
C GLU A 15 21.34 -10.89 7.10
N TRP A 16 21.63 -12.19 7.14
CA TRP A 16 21.38 -13.09 6.02
C TRP A 16 19.88 -13.25 5.71
N GLN A 17 19.03 -13.31 6.74
CA GLN A 17 17.59 -13.36 6.58
C GLN A 17 17.03 -12.05 6.01
N ALA A 18 17.53 -10.91 6.48
CA ALA A 18 17.18 -9.59 5.94
C ALA A 18 17.58 -9.48 4.46
N TYR A 19 18.81 -9.86 4.11
CA TYR A 19 19.29 -9.87 2.73
C TYR A 19 18.42 -10.75 1.82
N ARG A 20 18.07 -11.96 2.26
CA ARG A 20 17.16 -12.83 1.50
C ARG A 20 15.77 -12.22 1.33
N SER A 21 15.27 -11.49 2.33
CA SER A 21 13.97 -10.84 2.28
C SER A 21 13.97 -9.63 1.34
N GLU A 22 15.06 -8.87 1.28
CA GLU A 22 15.28 -7.84 0.26
C GLU A 22 15.26 -8.43 -1.15
N GLN A 23 15.88 -9.61 -1.37
CA GLN A 23 15.82 -10.30 -2.67
C GLN A 23 14.40 -10.71 -3.04
N LYS A 24 13.62 -11.22 -2.08
CA LYS A 24 12.19 -11.53 -2.31
C LYS A 24 11.40 -10.27 -2.67
N LEU A 25 11.67 -9.17 -1.98
CA LEU A 25 11.00 -7.89 -2.22
C LEU A 25 11.33 -7.32 -3.60
N LEU A 26 12.59 -7.43 -4.03
CA LEU A 26 13.01 -7.09 -5.39
C LEU A 26 12.25 -7.92 -6.44
N GLN A 27 12.17 -9.24 -6.23
CA GLN A 27 11.42 -10.13 -7.13
C GLN A 27 9.92 -9.80 -7.14
N ALA A 28 9.32 -9.53 -5.99
CA ALA A 28 7.93 -9.10 -5.88
C ALA A 28 7.69 -7.80 -6.66
N ASN A 29 8.60 -6.83 -6.55
CA ASN A 29 8.50 -5.57 -7.29
C ASN A 29 8.62 -5.77 -8.81
N LEU A 30 9.50 -6.66 -9.27
CA LEU A 30 9.61 -7.00 -10.69
C LEU A 30 8.32 -7.64 -11.23
N LEU A 31 7.73 -8.56 -10.46
CA LEU A 31 6.45 -9.17 -10.81
C LEU A 31 5.32 -8.14 -10.81
N LEU A 32 5.31 -7.21 -9.86
CA LEU A 32 4.34 -6.10 -9.84
C LEU A 32 4.45 -5.25 -11.11
N GLN A 33 5.66 -4.84 -11.49
CA GLN A 33 5.88 -4.06 -12.70
C GLN A 33 5.40 -4.83 -13.94
N ALA A 34 5.77 -6.11 -14.06
CA ALA A 34 5.30 -6.97 -15.14
C ALA A 34 3.78 -7.11 -15.16
N ALA A 35 3.13 -7.21 -14.00
CA ALA A 35 1.68 -7.29 -13.91
C ALA A 35 1.00 -5.98 -14.33
N LEU A 36 1.55 -4.82 -13.97
CA LEU A 36 1.04 -3.50 -14.36
C LEU A 36 1.22 -3.22 -15.86
N THR A 37 2.24 -3.80 -16.50
CA THR A 37 2.49 -3.64 -17.95
C THR A 37 1.89 -4.76 -18.79
N GLY A 38 1.24 -5.76 -18.18
CA GLY A 38 0.69 -6.93 -18.89
C GLY A 38 1.78 -7.87 -19.44
N GLN A 39 2.97 -7.87 -18.85
CA GLN A 39 4.15 -8.63 -19.27
C GLN A 39 4.50 -9.75 -18.27
N LEU A 40 3.51 -10.29 -17.56
CA LEU A 40 3.76 -11.40 -16.65
C LEU A 40 4.33 -12.60 -17.41
N PRO A 41 5.38 -13.25 -16.89
CA PRO A 41 6.03 -14.38 -17.56
C PRO A 41 5.21 -15.67 -17.47
N ASP A 42 4.26 -15.73 -16.53
CA ASP A 42 3.47 -16.91 -16.24
C ASP A 42 2.36 -17.11 -17.29
N ALA A 43 2.03 -18.38 -17.56
CA ALA A 43 0.97 -18.74 -18.51
C ALA A 43 -0.42 -18.25 -18.04
N ASP A 44 -0.65 -18.23 -16.73
CA ASP A 44 -1.79 -17.56 -16.09
C ASP A 44 -1.28 -16.30 -15.35
N PRO A 45 -1.72 -15.09 -15.76
CA PRO A 45 -1.40 -13.85 -15.08
C PRO A 45 -1.74 -13.86 -13.57
N LEU A 46 -2.78 -14.58 -13.15
CA LEU A 46 -3.18 -14.64 -11.74
C LEU A 46 -2.18 -15.41 -10.89
N ASP A 47 -1.47 -16.40 -11.45
CA ASP A 47 -0.43 -17.13 -10.75
C ASP A 47 0.79 -16.24 -10.47
N GLY A 48 1.15 -15.39 -11.44
CA GLY A 48 2.19 -14.37 -11.27
C GLY A 48 1.85 -13.40 -10.14
N VAL A 49 0.59 -12.94 -10.06
CA VAL A 49 0.12 -12.07 -8.97
C VAL A 49 0.09 -12.80 -7.62
N ARG A 50 -0.31 -14.08 -7.57
CA ARG A 50 -0.26 -14.89 -6.34
C ARG A 50 1.17 -15.05 -5.83
N ARG A 51 2.12 -15.32 -6.73
CA ARG A 51 3.55 -15.43 -6.39
C ARG A 51 4.12 -14.09 -5.89
N MET A 52 3.78 -12.99 -6.55
CA MET A 52 4.12 -11.64 -6.11
C MET A 52 3.64 -11.40 -4.68
N LEU A 53 2.37 -11.72 -4.39
CA LEU A 53 1.76 -11.57 -3.07
C LEU A 53 2.49 -12.41 -2.02
N THR A 54 2.78 -13.69 -2.29
CA THR A 54 3.52 -14.56 -1.37
C THR A 54 4.90 -13.99 -1.03
N LEU A 55 5.66 -13.53 -2.03
CA LEU A 55 6.98 -12.95 -1.82
C LEU A 55 6.92 -11.69 -0.94
N ALA A 56 5.93 -10.82 -1.16
CA ALA A 56 5.73 -9.62 -0.38
C ALA A 56 5.36 -9.93 1.09
N GLN A 57 4.47 -10.91 1.31
CA GLN A 57 4.09 -11.36 2.65
C GLN A 57 5.28 -11.94 3.41
N GLU A 58 6.08 -12.79 2.77
CA GLU A 58 7.27 -13.36 3.37
C GLU A 58 8.31 -12.29 3.70
N ALA A 59 8.50 -11.30 2.82
CA ALA A 59 9.41 -10.19 3.07
C ALA A 59 8.93 -9.32 4.25
N ARG A 60 7.62 -9.05 4.35
CA ARG A 60 7.04 -8.24 5.45
C ARG A 60 7.26 -8.86 6.83
N VAL A 61 7.27 -10.19 6.94
CA VAL A 61 7.53 -10.86 8.23
C VAL A 61 8.91 -10.50 8.77
N VAL A 62 9.91 -10.37 7.90
CA VAL A 62 11.30 -10.07 8.27
C VAL A 62 11.59 -8.57 8.26
N LEU A 63 10.93 -7.82 7.36
CA LEU A 63 11.08 -6.38 7.16
C LEU A 63 9.76 -5.65 7.48
N PRO A 64 9.29 -5.65 8.75
CA PRO A 64 7.93 -5.21 9.11
C PRO A 64 7.68 -3.71 8.91
N HIS A 65 8.73 -2.91 8.76
CA HIS A 65 8.67 -1.46 8.57
C HIS A 65 8.98 -1.03 7.13
N ASP A 66 9.25 -1.97 6.22
CA ASP A 66 9.46 -1.64 4.82
C ASP A 66 8.12 -1.41 4.12
N ALA A 67 7.86 -0.16 3.75
CA ALA A 67 6.62 0.23 3.09
C ALA A 67 6.42 -0.46 1.73
N ARG A 68 7.49 -0.88 1.04
CA ARG A 68 7.40 -1.56 -0.25
C ARG A 68 6.70 -2.91 -0.11
N ALA A 69 7.00 -3.66 0.96
CA ALA A 69 6.42 -4.98 1.19
C ALA A 69 4.91 -4.90 1.38
N ILE A 70 4.46 -3.97 2.23
CA ILE A 70 3.03 -3.69 2.46
C ILE A 70 2.33 -3.20 1.20
N LEU A 71 2.97 -2.29 0.45
CA LEU A 71 2.41 -1.75 -0.78
C LEU A 71 2.17 -2.86 -1.82
N ILE A 72 3.16 -3.72 -2.03
CA ILE A 72 3.06 -4.83 -2.99
C ILE A 72 2.05 -5.87 -2.50
N GLU A 73 1.99 -6.18 -1.20
CA GLU A 73 0.98 -7.07 -0.63
C GLU A 73 -0.44 -6.54 -0.85
N GLY A 74 -0.70 -5.27 -0.52
CA GLY A 74 -2.00 -4.64 -0.71
C GLY A 74 -2.41 -4.59 -2.18
N MET A 75 -1.47 -4.28 -3.09
CA MET A 75 -1.72 -4.34 -4.54
C MET A 75 -2.01 -5.77 -5.01
N GLY A 76 -1.31 -6.78 -4.49
CA GLY A 76 -1.57 -8.18 -4.79
C GLY A 76 -2.99 -8.60 -4.41
N TYR A 77 -3.47 -8.20 -3.24
CA TYR A 77 -4.87 -8.43 -2.87
C TYR A 77 -5.84 -7.70 -3.82
N LEU A 78 -5.59 -6.44 -4.15
CA LEU A 78 -6.43 -5.67 -5.08
C LEU A 78 -6.52 -6.32 -6.46
N MET A 79 -5.37 -6.74 -7.03
CA MET A 79 -5.30 -7.39 -8.35
C MET A 79 -6.01 -8.75 -8.37
N LEU A 80 -6.10 -9.42 -7.22
CA LEU A 80 -6.86 -10.67 -7.05
C LEU A 80 -8.33 -10.42 -6.66
N SER A 81 -8.81 -9.17 -6.68
CA SER A 81 -10.14 -8.76 -6.22
C SER A 81 -10.47 -9.15 -4.78
N ARG A 82 -9.44 -9.32 -3.93
CA ARG A 82 -9.53 -9.60 -2.50
C ARG A 82 -9.61 -8.28 -1.73
N LEU A 83 -10.71 -7.56 -1.95
CA LEU A 83 -10.86 -6.15 -1.53
C LEU A 83 -10.84 -5.97 0.00
N ASP A 84 -11.40 -6.91 0.76
CA ASP A 84 -11.40 -6.86 2.23
C ASP A 84 -9.97 -6.94 2.79
N GLU A 85 -9.14 -7.84 2.25
CA GLU A 85 -7.73 -7.96 2.65
C GLU A 85 -6.88 -6.78 2.18
N ALA A 86 -7.13 -6.27 0.97
CA ALA A 86 -6.44 -5.07 0.47
C ALA A 86 -6.72 -3.85 1.36
N GLU A 87 -7.99 -3.62 1.68
CA GLU A 87 -8.44 -2.54 2.57
C GLU A 87 -7.81 -2.66 3.95
N GLN A 88 -7.91 -3.84 4.58
CA GLN A 88 -7.30 -4.08 5.88
C GLN A 88 -5.79 -3.83 5.87
N THR A 89 -5.09 -4.24 4.80
CA THR A 89 -3.65 -4.04 4.65
C THR A 89 -3.29 -2.56 4.61
N PHE A 90 -3.96 -1.77 3.75
CA PHE A 90 -3.68 -0.33 3.65
C PHE A 90 -4.12 0.46 4.87
N VAL A 91 -5.28 0.16 5.46
CA VAL A 91 -5.75 0.83 6.69
C VAL A 91 -4.79 0.59 7.84
N MET A 92 -4.31 -0.65 8.03
CA MET A 92 -3.33 -0.94 9.08
C MET A 92 -2.01 -0.20 8.86
N ALA A 93 -1.55 -0.11 7.61
CA ALA A 93 -0.33 0.59 7.26
C ALA A 93 -0.44 2.11 7.46
N LEU A 94 -1.54 2.71 7.02
CA LEU A 94 -1.81 4.14 7.18
C LEU A 94 -1.86 4.55 8.67
N ARG A 95 -2.34 3.65 9.56
CA ARG A 95 -2.33 3.90 11.02
C ARG A 95 -0.94 3.96 11.62
N GLN A 96 0.06 3.38 10.97
CA GLN A 96 1.46 3.48 11.39
C GLN A 96 2.13 4.76 10.86
N GLY A 97 1.53 5.39 9.85
CA GLY A 97 1.99 6.65 9.29
C GLY A 97 1.37 6.88 7.91
N GLU A 98 0.88 8.10 7.69
CA GLU A 98 0.40 8.53 6.38
C GLU A 98 1.56 8.52 5.37
N ARG A 99 1.35 7.84 4.25
CA ARG A 99 2.26 7.84 3.10
C ARG A 99 1.43 8.03 1.84
N PRO A 100 1.80 8.97 0.95
CA PRO A 100 1.03 9.28 -0.25
C PRO A 100 0.76 8.05 -1.13
N GLU A 101 1.72 7.14 -1.25
CA GLU A 101 1.58 5.94 -2.08
C GLU A 101 0.58 4.94 -1.49
N LEU A 102 0.52 4.84 -0.16
CA LEU A 102 -0.49 4.01 0.53
C LEU A 102 -1.89 4.61 0.37
N LEU A 103 -2.00 5.94 0.44
CA LEU A 103 -3.27 6.65 0.25
C LEU A 103 -3.83 6.48 -1.16
N VAL A 104 -3.00 6.62 -2.20
CA VAL A 104 -3.43 6.40 -3.59
C VAL A 104 -3.93 4.96 -3.79
N ASN A 105 -3.19 3.97 -3.27
CA ASN A 105 -3.60 2.58 -3.41
C ASN A 105 -4.82 2.23 -2.56
N TYR A 106 -4.98 2.83 -1.38
CA TYR A 106 -6.22 2.72 -0.62
C TYR A 106 -7.40 3.33 -1.37
N GLY A 107 -7.22 4.49 -2.00
CA GLY A 107 -8.24 5.09 -2.86
C GLY A 107 -8.65 4.18 -4.02
N ARG A 108 -7.70 3.42 -4.61
CA ARG A 108 -8.02 2.39 -5.62
C ARG A 108 -8.87 1.26 -5.05
N VAL A 109 -8.60 0.82 -3.83
CA VAL A 109 -9.42 -0.20 -3.15
C VAL A 109 -10.84 0.33 -2.92
N LEU A 110 -10.98 1.54 -2.40
CA LEU A 110 -12.28 2.19 -2.19
C LEU A 110 -13.07 2.34 -3.50
N ALA A 111 -12.41 2.78 -4.57
CA ALA A 111 -13.02 2.88 -5.89
C ALA A 111 -13.49 1.51 -6.42
N ALA A 112 -12.69 0.46 -6.21
CA ALA A 112 -13.06 -0.92 -6.59
C ALA A 112 -14.26 -1.45 -5.78
N ARG A 113 -14.51 -0.92 -4.57
CA ARG A 113 -15.70 -1.21 -3.76
C ARG A 113 -16.91 -0.34 -4.13
N GLY A 114 -16.74 0.66 -4.99
CA GLY A 114 -17.78 1.64 -5.33
C GLY A 114 -17.87 2.82 -4.36
N ASP A 115 -16.97 2.93 -3.38
CA ASP A 115 -16.86 4.11 -2.51
C ASP A 115 -16.04 5.20 -3.23
N HIS A 116 -16.69 5.89 -4.16
CA HIS A 116 -16.06 6.93 -4.98
C HIS A 116 -15.68 8.18 -4.17
N ASP A 117 -16.48 8.53 -3.16
CA ASP A 117 -16.22 9.68 -2.29
C ASP A 117 -15.01 9.43 -1.39
N GLY A 118 -14.95 8.25 -0.76
CA GLY A 118 -13.78 7.83 0.01
C GLY A 118 -12.53 7.69 -0.86
N ALA A 119 -12.66 7.16 -2.08
CA ALA A 119 -11.55 7.09 -3.03
C ALA A 119 -11.00 8.47 -3.36
N HIS A 120 -11.90 9.41 -3.64
CA HIS A 120 -11.55 10.79 -3.94
C HIS A 120 -10.84 11.46 -2.76
N ALA A 121 -11.39 11.34 -1.55
CA ALA A 121 -10.76 11.86 -0.33
C ALA A 121 -9.34 11.31 -0.11
N ALA A 122 -9.13 10.01 -0.31
CA ALA A 122 -7.81 9.38 -0.18
C ALA A 122 -6.80 9.94 -1.20
N MET A 123 -7.21 10.09 -2.47
CA MET A 123 -6.34 10.58 -3.53
C MET A 123 -6.06 12.08 -3.39
N LEU A 124 -7.04 12.88 -2.96
CA LEU A 124 -6.88 14.29 -2.64
C LEU A 124 -5.87 14.49 -1.50
N ARG A 125 -6.01 13.70 -0.42
CA ARG A 125 -5.05 13.69 0.68
C ARG A 125 -3.64 13.33 0.22
N ALA A 126 -3.51 12.34 -0.65
CA ALA A 126 -2.21 11.96 -1.20
C ALA A 126 -1.57 13.08 -2.02
N ALA A 127 -2.35 13.74 -2.90
CA ALA A 127 -1.89 14.84 -3.73
C ALA A 127 -1.48 16.06 -2.89
N PHE A 128 -2.23 16.36 -1.83
CA PHE A 128 -1.92 17.45 -0.91
C PHE A 128 -0.58 17.23 -0.18
N ILE A 129 -0.27 15.98 0.20
CA ILE A 129 1.01 15.65 0.85
C ILE A 129 2.16 15.62 -0.17
N ALA A 130 1.93 15.00 -1.32
CA ALA A 130 2.91 14.87 -2.39
C ALA A 130 2.21 14.87 -3.76
N PRO A 131 2.25 15.99 -4.51
CA PRO A 131 1.57 16.10 -5.80
C PRO A 131 1.95 15.00 -6.80
N GLY A 132 3.21 14.54 -6.75
CA GLY A 132 3.69 13.46 -7.62
C GLY A 132 3.05 12.08 -7.36
N ALA A 133 2.42 11.86 -6.20
CA ALA A 133 1.82 10.57 -5.83
C ALA A 133 0.67 10.18 -6.76
N ILE A 134 -0.06 11.17 -7.26
CA ILE A 134 -1.21 10.96 -8.14
C ILE A 134 -0.84 10.83 -9.62
N ASN A 135 0.44 10.87 -10.00
CA ASN A 135 0.88 10.79 -11.41
C ASN A 135 0.40 9.53 -12.15
N THR A 136 0.10 8.47 -11.40
CA THR A 136 -0.41 7.21 -11.93
C THR A 136 -1.94 7.20 -12.14
N LEU A 137 -2.64 8.28 -11.80
CA LEU A 137 -4.08 8.42 -12.02
C LEU A 137 -4.40 8.93 -13.44
N PRO A 138 -5.59 8.65 -13.97
CA PRO A 138 -6.06 9.22 -15.23
C PRO A 138 -5.99 10.75 -15.22
N LYS A 139 -5.59 11.35 -16.34
CA LYS A 139 -5.39 12.82 -16.44
C LYS A 139 -6.58 13.63 -15.95
N ALA A 140 -7.81 13.24 -16.32
CA ALA A 140 -9.02 13.94 -15.91
C ALA A 140 -9.17 13.99 -14.38
N MET A 141 -8.93 12.86 -13.71
CA MET A 141 -8.96 12.76 -12.25
C MET A 141 -7.84 13.59 -11.61
N ARG A 142 -6.63 13.56 -12.18
CA ARG A 142 -5.52 14.41 -11.69
C ARG A 142 -5.87 15.88 -11.76
N THR A 143 -6.38 16.35 -12.91
CA THR A 143 -6.72 17.77 -13.09
C THR A 143 -7.78 18.25 -12.09
N GLN A 144 -8.77 17.41 -11.79
CA GLN A 144 -9.76 17.73 -10.75
C GLN A 144 -9.10 17.84 -9.37
N ILE A 145 -8.33 16.82 -8.97
CA ILE A 145 -7.67 16.78 -7.66
C ILE A 145 -6.67 17.94 -7.50
N GLU A 146 -5.88 18.25 -8.54
CA GLU A 146 -4.92 19.36 -8.56
C GLU A 146 -5.61 20.71 -8.34
N ALA A 147 -6.79 20.92 -8.92
CA ALA A 147 -7.58 22.14 -8.71
C ALA A 147 -8.08 22.27 -7.26
N GLU A 148 -8.50 21.15 -6.66
CA GLU A 148 -8.95 21.12 -5.27
C GLU A 148 -7.79 21.35 -4.29
N VAL A 149 -6.62 20.73 -4.52
CA VAL A 149 -5.41 21.02 -3.73
C VAL A 149 -5.07 22.50 -3.77
N ALA A 150 -5.11 23.12 -4.96
CA ALA A 150 -4.85 24.56 -5.09
C ALA A 150 -5.85 25.41 -4.29
N ALA A 151 -7.12 25.01 -4.20
CA ALA A 151 -8.11 25.69 -3.37
C ALA A 151 -7.79 25.58 -1.87
N TYR A 152 -7.37 24.40 -1.39
CA TYR A 152 -6.89 24.22 -0.01
C TYR A 152 -5.67 25.09 0.30
N GLU A 153 -4.69 25.13 -0.61
CA GLU A 153 -3.48 25.94 -0.44
C GLU A 153 -3.81 27.44 -0.40
N GLN A 154 -4.72 27.91 -1.26
CA GLN A 154 -5.17 29.30 -1.26
C GLN A 154 -5.89 29.68 0.04
N ALA A 155 -6.82 28.84 0.52
CA ALA A 155 -7.54 29.08 1.76
C ALA A 155 -6.59 29.08 2.98
N PHE A 156 -5.57 28.23 2.97
CA PHE A 156 -4.52 28.22 3.98
C PHE A 156 -3.68 29.51 3.97
N VAL A 157 -3.24 29.96 2.79
CA VAL A 157 -2.47 31.20 2.63
C VAL A 157 -3.30 32.43 3.01
N ALA A 158 -4.60 32.43 2.71
CA ALA A 158 -5.53 33.49 3.09
C ALA A 158 -5.87 33.51 4.60
N GLY A 159 -5.47 32.47 5.35
CA GLY A 159 -5.82 32.32 6.76
C GLY A 159 -7.29 31.98 7.01
N GLU A 160 -8.00 31.53 5.98
CA GLU A 160 -9.41 31.13 6.06
C GLU A 160 -9.59 29.77 6.72
N THR A 161 -8.59 28.89 6.58
CA THR A 161 -8.60 27.56 7.19
C THR A 161 -7.19 27.08 7.52
N ASN A 162 -7.08 26.26 8.55
CA ASN A 162 -5.89 25.43 8.83
C ASN A 162 -6.19 23.94 8.62
N GLU A 163 -7.34 23.64 8.03
CA GLU A 163 -7.76 22.28 7.76
C GLU A 163 -7.05 21.75 6.52
N ILE A 164 -6.71 20.48 6.60
CA ILE A 164 -6.12 19.69 5.54
C ILE A 164 -7.17 18.71 5.03
N PRO A 165 -7.10 18.25 3.77
CA PRO A 165 -8.11 17.36 3.20
C PRO A 165 -8.39 16.15 4.10
N PRO A 166 -9.66 15.79 4.36
CA PRO A 166 -9.98 14.77 5.34
C PRO A 166 -9.56 13.36 4.88
N MET A 167 -9.25 12.50 5.85
CA MET A 167 -9.08 11.06 5.60
C MET A 167 -10.43 10.37 5.38
N PRO A 168 -10.51 9.32 4.54
CA PRO A 168 -11.72 8.52 4.36
C PRO A 168 -12.21 7.93 5.69
N ASP A 169 -13.53 7.80 5.87
CA ASP A 169 -14.15 7.51 7.17
C ASP A 169 -13.74 6.16 7.79
N ALA A 170 -13.51 5.13 6.97
CA ALA A 170 -13.05 3.81 7.45
C ALA A 170 -11.66 3.87 8.13
N TYR A 171 -10.86 4.91 7.87
CA TYR A 171 -9.62 5.16 8.61
C TYR A 171 -9.87 5.49 10.08
N ARG A 172 -11.00 6.16 10.40
CA ARG A 172 -11.32 6.66 11.75
C ARG A 172 -11.99 5.61 12.64
N GLN A 173 -12.49 4.51 12.07
CA GLN A 173 -13.20 3.47 12.84
C GLN A 173 -12.23 2.51 13.56
N PRO A 174 -12.58 1.94 14.73
CA PRO A 174 -11.78 0.88 15.36
C PRO A 174 -11.67 -0.34 14.43
N ILE A 175 -10.49 -0.98 14.32
CA ILE A 175 -10.37 -2.25 13.57
C ILE A 175 -11.15 -3.32 14.34
N ASP A 176 -12.22 -3.85 13.75
CA ASP A 176 -12.75 -5.13 14.19
C ASP A 176 -11.69 -6.19 13.86
N ARG A 177 -11.07 -6.75 14.91
CA ARG A 177 -10.00 -7.76 14.78
C ARG A 177 -10.54 -9.13 14.36
N LYS A 178 -11.85 -9.28 14.15
CA LYS A 178 -12.44 -10.55 13.75
C LYS A 178 -11.92 -11.01 12.38
N PRO A 179 -11.57 -12.30 12.21
CA PRO A 179 -11.17 -12.86 10.93
C PRO A 179 -12.26 -12.64 9.86
N PRO A 180 -11.90 -12.53 8.57
CA PRO A 180 -12.85 -12.37 7.46
C PRO A 180 -14.02 -13.38 7.47
N ALA A 181 -13.76 -14.61 7.93
CA ALA A 181 -14.76 -15.68 8.02
C ALA A 181 -15.89 -15.43 9.05
N GLU A 182 -15.67 -14.54 10.01
CA GLU A 182 -16.64 -14.23 11.08
C GLU A 182 -17.44 -12.94 10.83
N ARG A 183 -17.11 -12.19 9.77
CA ARG A 183 -17.77 -10.92 9.43
C ARG A 183 -19.04 -11.07 8.59
N ARG A 184 -19.35 -12.29 8.10
CA ARG A 184 -20.52 -12.60 7.25
C ARG A 184 -21.59 -13.47 7.94
N ARG A 185 -21.59 -13.54 9.28
CA ARG A 185 -22.63 -14.25 10.05
C ARG A 185 -23.63 -13.28 10.65
#